data_AF-A0A6J6FFK7-F1
#
_entry.id   AF-A0A6J6FFK7-F1
#
_cell.length_a   1.000
_cell.length_b   1.000
_cell.length_c   1.000
_cell.angle_alpha   90.00
_cell.angle_beta   90.00
_cell.angle_gamma   90.00
#
_symmetry.space_group_name_H-M   'P 1'
#
loop_
_entity.id
_entity.type
_entity.pdbx_description
1 polymer ?
#
loop_
_entity_poly.entity_id
_entity_poly.type
_entity_poly.pdbx_seq_one_letter_code
_entity_poly.pdbx_strand_id
1 'polypeptide(L)' 'MWMEEKIGSRINLNRVDEAIATGAEEVAVGCPFCRVMISDGMVAKESSVEVLDVAQIMLRSVKRSG' A
#
# COMPACT_ATOMS: atom_id res chain seq x y z
N MET A 1 -5.30 -7.71 14.54
CA MET A 1 -6.00 -8.97 14.21
C MET A 1 -5.65 -9.32 12.77
N TRP A 2 -5.06 -10.50 12.56
CA TRP A 2 -4.76 -11.04 11.22
C TRP A 2 -5.78 -12.15 10.94
N MET A 3 -6.59 -11.99 9.90
CA MET A 3 -7.51 -13.02 9.42
C MET A 3 -7.02 -13.40 8.02
N GLU A 4 -6.49 -14.62 7.89
CA GLU A 4 -5.97 -15.12 6.62
C GLU A 4 -6.99 -16.03 5.94
N GLU A 5 -7.37 -15.62 4.73
CA GLU A 5 -8.03 -16.50 3.77
C GLU A 5 -7.07 -17.64 3.40
N LYS A 6 -7.53 -18.89 3.51
CA LYS A 6 -6.72 -20.07 3.18
C LYS A 6 -6.99 -20.61 1.78
N ILE A 7 -7.93 -20.00 1.06
CA ILE A 7 -8.34 -20.41 -0.27
C ILE A 7 -7.64 -19.50 -1.28
N GLY A 8 -6.89 -20.10 -2.21
CA GLY A 8 -6.14 -19.36 -3.22
C GLY A 8 -4.85 -18.76 -2.69
N SER A 9 -4.48 -17.59 -3.20
CA SER A 9 -3.27 -16.86 -2.79
C SER A 9 -3.57 -15.79 -1.74
N ARG A 10 -2.56 -15.44 -0.94
CA ARG A 10 -2.68 -14.40 0.08
C ARG A 10 -3.06 -13.08 -0.57
N ILE A 11 -4.17 -12.50 -0.11
CA ILE A 11 -4.76 -11.32 -0.76
C ILE A 11 -3.82 -10.12 -0.77
N ASN A 12 -3.00 -9.93 0.27
CA ASN A 12 -2.03 -8.84 0.27
C ASN A 12 -1.02 -8.96 -0.87
N LEU A 13 -0.53 -10.16 -1.16
CA LEU A 13 0.42 -10.40 -2.26
C LEU A 13 -0.20 -10.11 -3.62
N ASN A 14 -1.43 -10.57 -3.86
CA ASN A 14 -2.13 -10.29 -5.12
C ASN A 14 -2.33 -8.78 -5.34
N ARG A 15 -2.75 -8.07 -4.29
CA ARG A 15 -3.00 -6.61 -4.38
C ARG A 15 -1.74 -5.81 -4.65
N VAL A 16 -0.61 -6.19 -4.05
CA VAL A 16 0.65 -5.50 -4.32
C VAL A 16 1.20 -5.86 -5.70
N ASP A 17 1.01 -7.08 -6.20
CA ASP A 17 1.37 -7.44 -7.58
C ASP A 17 0.58 -6.58 -8.59
N GLU A 18 -0.74 -6.44 -8.38
CA GLU A 18 -1.60 -5.55 -9.17
C GLU A 18 -1.10 -4.10 -9.12
N ALA A 19 -0.77 -3.60 -7.93
CA ALA A 19 -0.29 -2.24 -7.74
C ALA A 19 1.07 -1.98 -8.41
N ILE A 20 2.04 -2.89 -8.24
CA ILE A 20 3.37 -2.79 -8.84
C ILE A 20 3.27 -2.82 -10.38
N ALA A 21 2.39 -3.67 -10.92
CA ALA A 21 2.19 -3.79 -12.36
C ALA A 21 1.67 -2.49 -13.03
N THR A 22 1.10 -1.56 -12.26
CA THR A 22 0.69 -0.24 -12.79
C THR A 22 1.87 0.68 -13.10
N GLY A 23 3.07 0.40 -12.55
CA GLY A 23 4.23 1.30 -12.63
C GLY A 23 4.14 2.51 -11.71
N ALA A 24 3.19 2.54 -10.77
CA ALA A 24 3.09 3.61 -9.78
C ALA A 24 4.28 3.59 -8.80
N GLU A 25 4.82 4.76 -8.49
CA GLU A 25 5.89 4.94 -7.48
C GLU A 25 5.35 5.00 -6.05
N GLU A 26 4.08 5.37 -5.89
CA GLU A 26 3.40 5.53 -4.61
C GLU A 26 2.00 4.89 -4.66
N VAL A 27 1.58 4.26 -3.55
CA VAL A 27 0.23 3.72 -3.34
C VAL A 27 -0.42 4.44 -2.16
N ALA A 28 -1.54 5.10 -2.44
CA ALA A 28 -2.36 5.77 -1.45
C ALA A 28 -3.38 4.80 -0.83
N VAL A 29 -3.53 4.83 0.49
CA VAL A 29 -4.56 4.09 1.23
C VAL A 29 -5.35 5.04 2.14
N GLY A 30 -6.61 4.72 2.40
CA GLY A 30 -7.48 5.46 3.32
C GLY A 30 -7.91 4.66 4.56
N CYS A 31 -7.25 3.53 4.82
CA CYS A 31 -7.59 2.62 5.92
C CYS A 31 -6.30 2.15 6.61
N PRO A 32 -6.19 2.27 7.95
CA PRO A 32 -5.00 1.85 8.69
C PRO A 32 -4.68 0.36 8.51
N PHE A 33 -5.70 -0.49 8.37
CA PHE A 33 -5.49 -1.91 8.14
C PHE A 33 -4.92 -2.18 6.73
N CYS A 34 -5.42 -1.48 5.71
CA CYS A 34 -4.86 -1.56 4.36
C CYS A 34 -3.41 -1.09 4.33
N ARG A 35 -3.04 -0.08 5.13
CA ARG A 35 -1.64 0.36 5.24
C ARG A 35 -0.74 -0.78 5.69
N VAL A 36 -1.11 -1.52 6.74
CA VAL A 36 -0.35 -2.68 7.20
C VAL A 36 -0.30 -3.77 6.12
N MET A 37 -1.45 -4.13 5.56
CA MET A 37 -1.55 -5.19 4.54
C MET A 37 -0.69 -4.92 3.30
N ILE A 38 -0.75 -3.71 2.76
CA ILE A 38 -0.01 -3.34 1.55
C ILE A 38 1.47 -3.17 1.86
N SER A 39 1.85 -2.54 2.99
CA SER A 39 3.25 -2.43 3.39
C SER A 39 3.91 -3.80 3.59
N ASP A 40 3.23 -4.72 4.30
CA ASP A 40 3.72 -6.09 4.49
C ASP A 40 3.87 -6.82 3.13
N GLY A 41 2.93 -6.60 2.21
CA GLY A 41 2.99 -7.13 0.86
C GLY A 41 4.17 -6.58 0.06
N MET A 42 4.42 -5.26 0.12
CA MET A 42 5.54 -4.61 -0.58
C MET A 42 6.89 -5.12 -0.07
N VAL A 43 7.02 -5.30 1.25
CA VAL A 43 8.21 -5.92 1.86
C VAL A 43 8.39 -7.35 1.36
N ALA A 44 7.33 -8.17 1.33
CA ALA A 44 7.39 -9.54 0.84
C ALA A 44 7.73 -9.66 -0.66
N LYS A 45 7.48 -8.60 -1.43
CA LYS A 45 7.82 -8.50 -2.87
C LYS A 45 9.11 -7.74 -3.14
N GLU A 46 9.82 -7.31 -2.09
CA GLU A 46 11.04 -6.49 -2.19
C GLU A 46 10.85 -5.23 -3.06
N SER A 47 9.63 -4.67 -3.02
CA SER A 47 9.26 -3.48 -3.80
C SER A 47 9.62 -2.20 -3.05
N SER A 48 10.10 -1.20 -3.78
CA SER A 48 10.40 0.13 -3.25
C SER A 48 9.22 1.11 -3.35
N VAL A 49 8.04 0.65 -3.80
CA VAL A 49 6.84 1.49 -3.94
C VAL A 49 6.40 2.00 -2.57
N GLU A 50 6.27 3.32 -2.42
CA GLU A 50 5.94 3.95 -1.13
C GLU A 50 4.44 3.78 -0.81
N VAL A 51 4.11 3.33 0.40
CA VAL A 51 2.72 3.22 0.86
C VAL A 51 2.39 4.40 1.77
N LEU A 52 1.39 5.20 1.40
CA LEU A 52 1.02 6.45 2.08
C LEU A 52 -0.46 6.48 2.46
N ASP A 53 -0.75 7.06 3.62
CA ASP A 53 -2.12 7.43 3.93
C ASP A 53 -2.55 8.67 3.13
N VAL A 54 -3.80 8.73 2.69
CA VAL A 54 -4.36 9.87 1.95
C VAL A 54 -4.15 11.21 2.67
N ALA A 55 -4.21 11.23 4.02
CA ALA A 55 -3.94 12.42 4.80
C ALA A 55 -2.48 12.87 4.74
N GLN A 56 -1.52 11.94 4.59
CA GLN A 56 -0.11 12.28 4.39
C GLN A 56 0.12 12.92 3.02
N ILE A 57 -0.56 12.43 1.98
CA ILE A 57 -0.51 13.02 0.63
C ILE A 57 -1.12 14.43 0.67
N MET A 58 -2.26 14.60 1.35
CA MET A 58 -2.86 15.92 1.54
C MET A 58 -1.91 16.88 2.25
N LEU A 59 -1.22 16.42 3.31
CA LEU A 59 -0.23 17.21 4.03
C LEU A 59 0.93 17.66 3.14
N ARG A 60 1.45 16.78 2.27
CA ARG A 60 2.50 17.12 1.28
C ARG A 60 2.02 18.22 0.33
N SER A 61 0.78 18.13 -0.14
CA SER A 61 0.19 19.09 -1.07
C SER A 61 -0.03 20.47 -0.45
N VAL A 62 -0.53 20.54 0.78
CA VAL A 62 -0.78 21.85 1.45
C VAL A 62 0.51 22.54 1.91
N LYS A 63 1.57 21.78 2.26
CA LYS A 63 2.86 22.34 2.67
C LYS A 63 3.76 22.77 1.52
N ARG A 64 3.53 22.28 0.29
CA ARG A 64 4.32 22.67 -0.90
C ARG A 64 4.10 24.11 -1.36
N SER A 65 3.13 24.81 -0.78
CA SER A 65 2.74 26.19 -1.14
C SER A 65 3.24 27.24 -0.13
N GLY A 66 4.17 26.88 0.75
CA GLY A 66 4.78 27.77 1.74
C GLY A 66 6.26 28.00 1.48
#